data_AF-A0A671FV94-F1
#
_entry.id   AF-A0A671FV94-F1
#
_cell.length_a   1.000
_cell.length_b   1.000
_cell.length_c   1.000
_cell.angle_alpha   90.00
_cell.angle_beta   90.00
_cell.angle_gamma   90.00
#
_symmetry.space_group_name_H-M   'P 1'
#
loop_
_entity.id
_entity.type
_entity.pdbx_description
1 polymer ?
#
loop_
_entity_poly.entity_id
_entity_poly.type
_entity_poly.pdbx_seq_one_letter_code
_entity_poly.pdbx_strand_id
1 'polypeptide(L)'
;TTCIYSFFLFLPVGICKGFLSKRGLEKFVDVSCNFFESQELGRILTVEEPQQKNTDLTDSPSKVAPKGSVQHLPALEGEQPEDSKGKGPVEAFPVQVDLTTNPQGETLDVSFLFLGPMKEQLVVLPFPKEEQRSVKCPAAAKVADPPVLPP
;
A
#
# COMPACT_ATOMS: atom_id res chain seq x y z
N THR A 1 -35.30 2.15 -22.82
CA THR A 1 -34.89 0.98 -22.02
C THR A 1 -33.38 0.93 -22.04
N THR A 2 -32.74 1.49 -21.02
CA THR A 2 -31.29 1.72 -21.02
C THR A 2 -30.64 0.72 -20.06
N CYS A 3 -29.76 -0.13 -20.59
CA CYS A 3 -29.03 -1.13 -19.82
C CYS A 3 -27.97 -0.45 -18.94
N ILE A 4 -28.23 -0.41 -17.63
CA ILE A 4 -27.27 0.01 -16.58
C ILE A 4 -26.51 -1.21 -16.00
N TYR A 5 -26.74 -2.41 -16.56
CA TYR A 5 -26.44 -3.68 -15.90
C TYR A 5 -25.09 -4.33 -16.25
N SER A 6 -24.06 -3.55 -16.62
CA SER A 6 -22.76 -4.12 -17.04
C SER A 6 -21.57 -3.73 -16.16
N PHE A 7 -21.75 -2.92 -15.10
CA PHE A 7 -20.62 -2.41 -14.32
C PHE A 7 -20.17 -3.32 -13.15
N PHE A 8 -20.98 -4.30 -12.74
CA PHE A 8 -20.72 -5.08 -11.51
C PHE A 8 -20.01 -6.44 -11.71
N LEU A 9 -19.66 -6.84 -12.94
CA LEU A 9 -19.25 -8.23 -13.21
C LEU A 9 -17.77 -8.58 -12.93
N PHE A 10 -16.91 -7.64 -12.52
CA PHE A 10 -15.45 -7.89 -12.42
C PHE A 10 -14.80 -7.55 -11.08
N LEU A 11 -15.55 -7.16 -10.05
CA LEU A 11 -14.96 -6.90 -8.73
C LEU A 11 -14.71 -8.22 -7.99
N PRO A 12 -13.52 -8.44 -7.40
CA PRO A 12 -13.28 -9.63 -6.61
C PRO A 12 -14.16 -9.59 -5.36
N VAL A 13 -14.89 -10.68 -5.12
CA VAL A 13 -15.86 -10.79 -4.00
C VAL A 13 -15.29 -11.51 -2.78
N GLY A 14 -14.10 -12.10 -2.89
CA GLY A 14 -13.44 -12.83 -1.83
C GLY A 14 -12.11 -13.46 -2.26
N ILE A 15 -11.48 -14.16 -1.33
CA ILE A 15 -10.24 -14.92 -1.51
C ILE A 15 -10.44 -16.37 -1.06
N CYS A 16 -10.02 -17.33 -1.89
CA CYS A 16 -10.11 -18.76 -1.57
C CYS A 16 -8.73 -19.39 -1.44
N LYS A 17 -8.59 -20.29 -0.47
CA LYS A 17 -7.45 -21.19 -0.30
C LYS A 17 -7.91 -22.60 -0.63
N GLY A 18 -7.33 -23.17 -1.68
CA GLY A 18 -7.56 -24.55 -2.08
C GLY A 18 -6.39 -25.43 -1.67
N PHE A 19 -6.69 -26.65 -1.27
CA PHE A 19 -5.73 -27.70 -1.00
C PHE A 19 -6.10 -28.96 -1.78
N LEU A 20 -5.12 -29.54 -2.47
CA LEU A 20 -5.26 -30.78 -3.22
C LEU A 20 -4.19 -31.75 -2.75
N SER A 21 -4.61 -32.92 -2.29
CA SER A 21 -3.73 -34.01 -1.88
C SER A 21 -4.16 -35.32 -2.51
N LYS A 22 -3.21 -36.24 -2.71
CA LYS A 22 -3.48 -37.57 -3.25
C LYS A 22 -2.84 -38.61 -2.34
N ARG A 23 -3.60 -39.61 -1.93
CA ARG A 23 -3.10 -40.76 -1.16
C ARG A 23 -3.44 -42.04 -1.92
N GLY A 24 -2.43 -42.74 -2.43
CA GLY A 24 -2.65 -43.88 -3.33
C GLY A 24 -3.37 -43.47 -4.61
N LEU A 25 -4.58 -43.99 -4.82
CA LEU A 25 -5.45 -43.61 -5.94
C LEU A 25 -6.49 -42.54 -5.56
N GLU A 26 -6.69 -42.28 -4.27
CA GLU A 26 -7.68 -41.35 -3.74
C GLU A 26 -7.16 -39.91 -3.80
N LYS A 27 -8.06 -38.97 -4.11
CA LYS A 27 -7.79 -37.54 -4.13
C LYS A 27 -8.64 -36.86 -3.06
N PHE A 28 -8.01 -35.98 -2.31
CA PHE A 28 -8.61 -35.15 -1.27
C PHE A 28 -8.54 -33.71 -1.73
N VAL A 29 -9.70 -33.05 -1.75
CA VAL A 29 -9.84 -31.65 -2.13
C VAL A 29 -10.47 -30.93 -0.95
N ASP A 30 -9.84 -29.85 -0.50
CA ASP A 30 -10.36 -28.96 0.51
C ASP A 30 -10.31 -27.52 -0.02
N VAL A 31 -11.35 -26.74 0.26
CA VAL A 31 -11.48 -25.37 -0.22
C VAL A 31 -12.11 -24.52 0.88
N SER A 32 -11.42 -23.44 1.25
CA SER A 32 -11.89 -22.45 2.20
C SER A 32 -11.91 -21.07 1.54
N CYS A 33 -13.06 -20.38 1.55
CA CYS A 33 -13.23 -19.06 0.96
C CYS A 33 -13.61 -18.02 2.02
N ASN A 34 -12.99 -16.84 1.95
CA ASN A 34 -13.30 -15.67 2.77
C ASN A 34 -13.82 -14.57 1.86
N PHE A 35 -15.08 -14.17 2.05
CA PHE A 35 -15.69 -13.10 1.26
C PHE A 35 -15.33 -11.73 1.82
N PHE A 36 -15.20 -10.75 0.94
CA PHE A 36 -14.94 -9.37 1.35
C PHE A 36 -16.24 -8.72 1.80
N GLU A 37 -16.26 -8.19 3.02
CA GLU A 37 -17.36 -7.41 3.56
C GLU A 37 -17.09 -5.91 3.37
N SER A 38 -18.12 -5.13 3.03
CA SER A 38 -17.97 -3.68 2.87
C SER A 38 -17.80 -3.00 4.24
N GLN A 39 -16.86 -2.06 4.33
CA GLN A 39 -16.58 -1.33 5.57
C GLN A 39 -17.62 -0.23 5.91
N GLU A 40 -18.72 -0.10 5.14
CA GLU A 40 -19.60 1.08 5.16
C GLU A 40 -20.69 1.07 6.26
N LEU A 41 -20.91 -0.03 6.98
CA LEU A 41 -21.95 -0.10 8.02
C LEU A 41 -21.47 0.29 9.44
N GLY A 42 -20.17 0.46 9.66
CA GLY A 42 -19.62 0.76 10.99
C GLY A 42 -19.68 2.23 11.42
N ARG A 43 -20.06 3.16 10.54
CA ARG A 43 -20.02 4.61 10.82
C ARG A 43 -21.39 5.31 10.88
N ILE A 44 -22.48 4.63 10.53
CA ILE A 44 -23.80 5.27 10.31
C ILE A 44 -24.79 5.05 11.47
N LEU A 45 -24.52 4.14 12.43
CA LEU A 45 -25.49 3.78 13.48
C LEU A 45 -25.39 4.57 14.80
N THR A 46 -24.73 5.72 14.82
CA THR A 46 -24.85 6.67 15.94
C THR A 46 -25.09 8.06 15.40
N VAL A 47 -26.35 8.37 15.10
CA VAL A 47 -27.05 9.63 15.39
C VAL A 47 -28.47 9.45 14.84
N GLU A 48 -29.44 9.26 15.73
CA GLU A 48 -30.86 9.44 15.43
C GLU A 48 -31.16 10.89 15.02
N GLU A 49 -32.11 11.02 14.09
CA GLU A 49 -32.70 12.19 13.42
C GLU A 49 -33.04 13.45 14.30
N PRO A 50 -33.30 14.66 13.74
CA PRO A 50 -34.35 14.90 12.73
C PRO A 50 -33.98 15.77 11.51
N GLN A 51 -34.69 15.51 10.43
CA GLN A 51 -34.76 16.26 9.18
C GLN A 51 -34.67 17.80 9.31
N GLN A 52 -33.76 18.41 8.55
CA GLN A 52 -34.03 19.68 7.88
C GLN A 52 -33.17 19.87 6.62
N LYS A 53 -33.86 19.81 5.49
CA LYS A 53 -33.49 20.30 4.17
C LYS A 53 -32.94 21.74 4.25
N ASN A 54 -31.70 21.96 3.81
CA ASN A 54 -31.28 23.04 2.89
C ASN A 54 -29.74 23.23 2.83
N THR A 55 -29.30 23.42 1.58
CA THR A 55 -28.10 24.15 1.12
C THR A 55 -26.73 23.47 1.21
N ASP A 56 -26.09 23.45 0.04
CA ASP A 56 -24.67 23.26 -0.24
C ASP A 56 -24.01 21.93 0.15
N LEU A 57 -24.01 20.99 -0.80
CA LEU A 57 -22.98 19.96 -0.89
C LEU A 57 -21.68 20.64 -1.38
N THR A 58 -21.07 21.46 -0.54
CA THR A 58 -19.73 22.02 -0.81
C THR A 58 -18.70 20.90 -0.66
N ASP A 59 -18.09 20.57 -1.79
CA ASP A 59 -16.72 20.09 -1.97
C ASP A 59 -16.22 19.08 -0.93
N SER A 60 -16.51 17.80 -1.17
CA SER A 60 -15.70 16.74 -0.57
C SER A 60 -14.28 16.88 -1.10
N PRO A 61 -13.23 16.87 -0.25
CA PRO A 61 -11.86 16.97 -0.73
C PRO A 61 -11.65 15.82 -1.72
N SER A 62 -11.24 16.12 -2.94
CA SER A 62 -10.99 15.09 -3.94
C SER A 62 -10.02 14.09 -3.31
N LYS A 63 -10.46 12.84 -3.18
CA LYS A 63 -9.65 11.75 -2.62
C LYS A 63 -8.57 11.38 -3.64
N VAL A 64 -7.59 12.27 -3.81
CA VAL A 64 -6.40 11.99 -4.62
C VAL A 64 -5.66 10.87 -3.90
N ALA A 65 -5.65 9.68 -4.48
CA ALA A 65 -4.87 8.58 -3.94
C ALA A 65 -3.38 8.96 -3.94
N PRO A 66 -2.63 8.64 -2.87
CA PRO A 66 -1.20 8.89 -2.85
C PRO A 66 -0.54 8.15 -4.02
N LYS A 67 0.41 8.82 -4.68
CA LYS A 67 1.20 8.20 -5.77
C LYS A 67 2.20 7.21 -5.17
N GLY A 68 2.23 6.00 -5.71
CA GLY A 68 3.16 4.96 -5.30
C GLY A 68 2.89 3.66 -6.06
N SER A 69 3.86 2.74 -6.01
CA SER A 69 3.71 1.41 -6.59
C SER A 69 4.42 0.37 -5.73
N VAL A 70 3.94 -0.87 -5.77
CA VAL A 70 4.59 -2.01 -5.15
C VAL A 70 5.26 -2.81 -6.26
N GLN A 71 6.57 -2.98 -6.16
CA GLN A 71 7.34 -3.78 -7.11
C GLN A 71 7.51 -5.20 -6.58
N HIS A 72 7.29 -6.19 -7.45
CA HIS A 72 7.52 -7.60 -7.14
C HIS A 72 8.85 -8.00 -7.79
N LEU A 73 9.86 -8.22 -6.96
CA LEU A 73 11.18 -8.66 -7.40
C LEU A 73 11.27 -10.18 -7.39
N PRO A 74 12.13 -10.79 -8.24
CA PRO A 74 12.46 -12.21 -8.13
C PRO A 74 13.03 -12.56 -6.76
N ALA A 75 13.01 -13.86 -6.43
CA ALA A 75 13.67 -14.34 -5.21
C ALA A 75 15.16 -14.01 -5.24
N LEU A 76 15.71 -13.59 -4.10
CA LEU A 76 17.14 -13.36 -3.93
C LEU A 76 17.84 -14.71 -3.83
N GLU A 77 18.59 -15.10 -4.86
CA GLU A 77 19.48 -16.27 -4.79
C GLU A 77 20.71 -15.91 -3.96
N GLY A 78 21.04 -16.75 -2.97
CA GLY A 78 22.14 -16.52 -2.02
C GLY A 78 23.55 -16.69 -2.58
N GLU A 79 23.71 -16.93 -3.89
CA GLU A 79 25.02 -17.06 -4.55
C GLU A 79 25.26 -15.86 -5.46
N GLN A 80 25.93 -14.85 -4.91
CA GLN A 80 26.49 -13.77 -5.71
C GLN A 80 27.62 -14.36 -6.58
N PRO A 81 27.61 -14.21 -7.91
CA PRO A 81 28.75 -14.63 -8.73
C PRO A 81 29.99 -13.82 -8.33
N GLU A 82 31.12 -14.51 -8.18
CA GLU A 82 32.43 -13.97 -7.74
C GLU A 82 32.97 -12.82 -8.63
N ASP A 83 32.35 -12.58 -9.79
CA ASP A 83 32.80 -11.60 -10.79
C ASP A 83 32.22 -10.18 -10.62
N SER A 84 31.50 -9.89 -9.54
CA SER A 84 31.03 -8.52 -9.25
C SER A 84 32.06 -7.64 -8.54
N LYS A 85 33.34 -7.73 -8.92
CA LYS A 85 34.37 -6.74 -8.53
C LYS A 85 34.22 -5.46 -9.35
N GLY A 86 33.37 -4.54 -8.90
CA GLY A 86 33.41 -3.15 -9.41
C GLY A 86 32.11 -2.34 -9.34
N LYS A 87 30.96 -2.98 -9.11
CA LYS A 87 29.73 -2.29 -8.70
C LYS A 87 29.60 -2.46 -7.19
N GLY A 88 29.35 -1.38 -6.46
CA GLY A 88 29.00 -1.48 -5.04
C GLY A 88 27.86 -2.48 -4.82
N PRO A 89 27.65 -2.96 -3.57
CA PRO A 89 26.59 -3.91 -3.29
C PRO A 89 25.28 -3.36 -3.85
N VAL A 90 24.66 -4.11 -4.76
CA VAL A 90 23.31 -3.80 -5.23
C VAL A 90 22.40 -4.01 -4.03
N GLU A 91 21.66 -2.97 -3.63
CA GLU A 91 20.68 -3.10 -2.54
C GLU A 91 19.76 -4.28 -2.84
N ALA A 92 19.56 -5.16 -1.84
CA ALA A 92 18.73 -6.36 -1.99
C ALA A 92 17.28 -6.03 -2.34
N PHE A 93 16.79 -4.87 -1.88
CA PHE A 93 15.46 -4.35 -2.13
C PHE A 93 15.56 -2.88 -2.56
N PRO A 94 15.80 -2.60 -3.85
CA PRO A 94 15.91 -1.23 -4.33
C PRO A 94 14.56 -0.52 -4.22
N VAL A 95 14.52 0.57 -3.45
CA VAL A 95 13.33 1.42 -3.29
C VAL A 95 13.70 2.86 -3.64
N GLN A 96 12.92 3.48 -4.54
CA GLN A 96 13.08 4.88 -4.90
C GLN A 96 11.85 5.68 -4.48
N VAL A 97 12.04 6.64 -3.58
CA VAL A 97 10.96 7.48 -3.00
C VAL A 97 11.31 8.97 -3.04
N ASP A 98 12.16 9.38 -3.97
CA ASP A 98 12.52 10.79 -4.13
C ASP A 98 11.37 11.57 -4.78
N LEU A 99 10.74 12.47 -4.02
CA LEU A 99 9.79 13.45 -4.55
C LEU A 99 10.49 14.62 -5.26
N THR A 100 11.73 14.91 -4.86
CA THR A 100 12.60 15.90 -5.48
C THR A 100 14.04 15.38 -5.48
N THR A 101 14.83 15.85 -6.45
CA THR A 101 16.29 15.65 -6.52
C THR A 101 17.06 16.88 -6.04
N ASN A 102 16.37 17.97 -5.68
CA ASN A 102 16.97 19.19 -5.17
C ASN A 102 17.46 18.96 -3.73
N PRO A 103 18.77 19.06 -3.45
CA PRO A 103 19.29 18.83 -2.10
C PRO A 103 18.84 19.90 -1.09
N GLN A 104 18.43 21.09 -1.54
CA GLN A 104 17.81 22.11 -0.68
C GLN A 104 16.31 21.89 -0.46
N GLY A 105 15.71 20.95 -1.19
CA GLY A 105 14.29 20.63 -1.14
C GLY A 105 13.42 21.47 -2.05
N GLU A 106 12.18 21.03 -2.20
CA GLU A 106 11.15 21.69 -2.99
C GLU A 106 9.86 21.81 -2.18
N THR A 107 9.01 22.75 -2.58
CA THR A 107 7.73 22.97 -1.89
C THR A 107 6.61 22.24 -2.62
N LEU A 108 5.91 21.37 -1.90
CA LEU A 108 4.77 20.60 -2.38
C LEU A 108 3.48 21.22 -1.84
N ASP A 109 2.56 21.57 -2.75
CA ASP A 109 1.22 22.02 -2.38
C ASP A 109 0.37 20.84 -1.88
N VAL A 110 -0.13 20.96 -0.65
CA VAL A 110 -0.97 19.96 0.01
C VAL A 110 -2.34 20.52 0.41
N SER A 111 -2.71 21.68 -0.14
CA SER A 111 -3.99 22.35 0.12
C SER A 111 -5.19 21.43 -0.12
N PHE A 112 -5.08 20.47 -1.05
CA PHE A 112 -6.12 19.47 -1.35
C PHE A 112 -6.49 18.57 -0.16
N LEU A 113 -5.66 18.51 0.88
CA LEU A 113 -5.93 17.74 2.11
C LEU A 113 -6.83 18.48 3.11
N PHE A 114 -7.05 19.78 2.93
CA PHE A 114 -7.74 20.63 3.91
C PHE A 114 -9.05 21.17 3.34
N LEU A 115 -10.09 21.23 4.19
CA LEU A 115 -11.35 21.89 3.86
C LEU A 115 -11.20 23.40 4.09
N GLY A 116 -11.30 24.19 3.01
CA GLY A 116 -11.26 25.66 3.06
C GLY A 116 -10.16 26.28 2.19
N PRO A 117 -10.11 27.62 2.09
CA PRO A 117 -9.22 28.33 1.16
C PRO A 117 -7.76 28.42 1.64
N MET A 118 -7.35 27.61 2.62
CA MET A 118 -5.99 27.64 3.17
C MET A 118 -5.01 27.05 2.15
N LYS A 119 -3.98 27.83 1.81
CA LYS A 119 -2.85 27.35 1.03
C LYS A 119 -1.85 26.69 1.98
N GLU A 120 -1.82 25.37 1.97
CA GLU A 120 -0.91 24.57 2.79
C GLU A 120 0.21 23.98 1.93
N GLN A 121 1.44 24.15 2.39
CA GLN A 121 2.65 23.79 1.65
C GLN A 121 3.61 23.04 2.57
N LEU A 122 4.21 21.96 2.06
CA LEU A 122 5.22 21.18 2.75
C LEU A 122 6.53 21.21 1.99
N VAL A 123 7.63 21.37 2.71
CA VAL A 123 8.97 21.22 2.12
C VAL A 123 9.31 19.73 2.09
N VAL A 124 9.61 19.23 0.89
CA VAL A 124 10.08 17.87 0.66
C VAL A 124 11.57 17.90 0.33
N LEU A 125 12.31 16.97 0.92
CA LEU A 125 13.74 16.76 0.65
C LEU A 125 13.93 15.40 -0.05
N PRO A 126 15.05 15.19 -0.74
CA PRO A 126 15.44 13.87 -1.23
C PRO A 126 15.51 12.86 -0.07
N PHE A 127 15.28 11.59 -0.38
CA PHE A 127 15.28 10.52 0.61
C PHE A 127 16.66 10.39 1.27
N PRO A 128 16.74 10.35 2.61
CA PRO A 128 18.02 10.31 3.32
C PRO A 128 18.74 8.97 3.09
N LYS A 129 20.05 9.04 2.91
CA LYS A 129 20.91 7.85 2.76
C LYS A 129 21.21 7.19 4.10
N GLU A 130 21.59 5.92 4.06
CA GLU A 130 21.77 5.09 5.25
C GLU A 130 22.92 5.53 6.18
N GLU A 131 23.91 6.27 5.69
CA GLU A 131 25.09 6.65 6.51
C GLU A 131 24.73 7.55 7.70
N GLN A 132 23.55 8.19 7.68
CA GLN A 132 23.06 9.03 8.78
C GLN A 132 22.17 8.28 9.78
N ARG A 133 22.06 6.95 9.66
CA ARG A 133 21.22 6.13 10.53
C ARG A 133 21.74 6.12 11.97
N SER A 134 20.83 6.37 12.90
CA SER A 134 21.12 6.26 14.34
C SER A 134 21.39 4.81 14.74
N VAL A 135 22.29 4.60 15.71
CA VAL A 135 22.59 3.28 16.30
C VAL A 135 21.36 2.63 16.95
N LYS A 136 20.32 3.42 17.29
CA LYS A 136 19.05 2.90 17.81
C LYS A 136 18.10 2.35 16.74
N CYS A 137 18.46 2.45 15.46
CA CYS A 137 17.68 1.99 14.32
C CYS A 137 18.51 0.97 13.50
N PRO A 138 17.96 -0.18 13.06
CA PRO A 138 16.55 -0.57 13.09
C PRO A 138 16.04 -0.88 14.49
N ALA A 139 14.73 -0.73 14.67
CA ALA A 139 14.06 -1.27 15.85
C ALA A 139 14.10 -2.82 15.79
N ALA A 140 14.01 -3.46 16.96
CA ALA A 140 13.88 -4.91 17.03
C ALA A 140 12.67 -5.39 16.22
N ALA A 141 12.87 -6.42 15.41
CA ALA A 141 11.81 -6.99 14.60
C ALA A 141 10.71 -7.59 15.49
N LYS A 142 9.44 -7.36 15.12
CA LYS A 142 8.29 -7.99 15.80
C LYS A 142 8.23 -9.50 15.54
N VAL A 143 8.75 -9.93 14.39
CA VAL A 143 8.93 -11.32 14.00
C VAL A 143 10.42 -11.48 13.72
N ALA A 144 11.10 -12.25 14.56
CA ALA A 144 12.56 -12.38 14.53
C ALA A 144 13.04 -13.54 13.64
N ASP A 145 12.18 -14.10 12.79
CA ASP A 145 12.53 -15.19 11.89
C ASP A 145 13.51 -14.67 10.81
N PRO A 146 14.79 -15.10 10.85
CA PRO A 146 15.84 -14.57 9.98
C PRO A 146 15.54 -14.61 8.46
N PRO A 147 14.86 -15.64 7.89
CA PRO A 147 14.62 -15.66 6.45
C PRO A 147 13.52 -14.70 5.98
N VAL A 148 12.82 -14.02 6.88
CA VAL A 148 11.69 -13.12 6.55
C VAL A 148 12.11 -11.64 6.59
N LEU A 149 13.27 -11.33 7.18
CA LEU A 149 13.73 -9.96 7.33
C LEU A 149 14.60 -9.52 6.14
N PRO A 150 14.36 -8.31 5.58
CA PRO A 150 15.32 -7.71 4.66
C PRO A 150 16.63 -7.42 5.41
N PRO A 151 17.79 -7.51 4.72
CA PRO A 151 19.11 -7.29 5.31
C PRO A 151 19.32 -5.86 5.83
#